data_AF-A0A7Y5DQ60-F1
#
_entry.id   AF-A0A7Y5DQ60-F1
#
_cell.length_a   1.000
_cell.length_b   1.000
_cell.length_c   1.000
_cell.angle_alpha   90.00
_cell.angle_beta   90.00
_cell.angle_gamma   90.00
#
_symmetry.space_group_name_H-M   'P 1'
#
loop_
_entity.id
_entity.type
_entity.pdbx_description
1 polymer ?
#
loop_
_entity_poly.entity_id
_entity_poly.type
_entity_poly.pdbx_seq_one_letter_code
_entity_poly.pdbx_strand_id
1 'polypeptide(L)'
;MKSIQISKNRIKEFLAEKLAKNVLQSEISDLVLVLRFNALGGFEFLSDEDLLENLIAAFPELELVHLVKSDDNYLYLGVKPQNKDEEDNILIDIKKITQLII
;
A
#
# COMPACT_ATOMS: atom_id res chain seq x y z
N MET A 1 10.12 12.09 -14.60
CA MET A 1 10.25 10.91 -13.72
C MET A 1 9.25 9.89 -14.20
N LYS A 2 9.65 8.63 -14.35
CA LYS A 2 8.70 7.56 -14.69
C LYS A 2 7.82 7.34 -13.46
N SER A 3 6.54 7.05 -13.65
CA SER A 3 5.61 6.77 -12.55
C SER A 3 4.86 5.47 -12.81
N ILE A 4 4.65 4.71 -11.73
CA ILE A 4 3.81 3.52 -11.71
C ILE A 4 2.46 3.93 -11.14
N GLN A 5 1.39 3.59 -11.86
CA GLN A 5 0.04 3.80 -11.38
C GLN A 5 -0.48 2.56 -10.68
N ILE A 6 -1.16 2.75 -9.54
CA ILE A 6 -1.84 1.68 -8.81
C ILE A 6 -3.27 2.14 -8.52
N SER A 7 -4.25 1.26 -8.77
CA SER A 7 -5.66 1.56 -8.49
C SER A 7 -5.91 1.61 -6.99
N LYS A 8 -6.55 2.70 -6.52
CA LYS A 8 -6.96 2.87 -5.12
C LYS A 8 -7.90 1.75 -4.67
N ASN A 9 -8.88 1.39 -5.50
CA ASN A 9 -9.82 0.32 -5.17
C ASN A 9 -9.12 -1.02 -4.97
N ARG A 10 -8.14 -1.36 -5.84
CA ARG A 10 -7.37 -2.60 -5.69
C ARG A 10 -6.53 -2.62 -4.41
N ILE A 11 -5.93 -1.48 -4.05
CA ILE A 11 -5.20 -1.36 -2.78
C ILE A 11 -6.16 -1.60 -1.60
N LYS A 12 -7.33 -0.95 -1.61
CA LYS A 12 -8.35 -1.11 -0.56
C LYS A 12 -8.82 -2.56 -0.43
N GLU A 13 -9.15 -3.21 -1.56
CA GLU A 13 -9.55 -4.62 -1.60
C GLU A 13 -8.46 -5.53 -1.02
N PHE A 14 -7.23 -5.38 -1.50
CA PHE A 14 -6.09 -6.17 -1.03
C PHE A 14 -5.85 -6.01 0.47
N LEU A 15 -5.82 -4.78 0.97
CA LEU A 15 -5.59 -4.51 2.38
C LEU A 15 -6.74 -5.04 3.25
N ALA A 16 -7.99 -4.96 2.77
CA ALA A 16 -9.14 -5.55 3.44
C ALA A 16 -9.05 -7.08 3.52
N GLU A 17 -8.68 -7.75 2.42
CA GLU A 17 -8.49 -9.20 2.42
C GLU A 17 -7.35 -9.63 3.35
N LYS A 18 -6.23 -8.90 3.35
CA LYS A 18 -5.10 -9.16 4.23
C LYS A 18 -5.49 -9.00 5.70
N LEU A 19 -6.23 -7.94 6.03
CA LEU A 19 -6.76 -7.72 7.38
C LEU A 19 -7.70 -8.86 7.79
N ALA A 20 -8.62 -9.26 6.91
CA ALA A 20 -9.55 -10.36 7.18
C ALA A 20 -8.82 -11.69 7.45
N LYS A 21 -7.79 -12.01 6.65
CA LYS A 21 -6.95 -13.20 6.86
C LYS A 21 -6.22 -13.15 8.20
N ASN A 22 -5.63 -12.01 8.54
CA ASN A 22 -4.95 -11.83 9.83
C ASN A 22 -5.94 -12.03 10.99
N VAL A 23 -7.11 -11.38 10.93
CA VAL A 23 -8.19 -11.51 11.93
C VAL A 23 -8.61 -12.96 12.14
N LEU A 24 -8.77 -13.74 11.06
CA LEU A 24 -9.16 -15.16 11.14
C LEU A 24 -8.09 -16.05 11.77
N GLN A 25 -6.82 -15.64 11.72
CA GLN A 25 -5.68 -16.39 12.25
C GLN A 25 -5.23 -15.90 13.64
N SER A 26 -5.76 -14.78 14.12
CA SER A 26 -5.37 -14.15 15.37
C SER A 26 -6.09 -14.73 16.59
N GLU A 27 -5.38 -14.77 17.72
CA GLU A 27 -6.00 -15.03 19.02
C GLU A 27 -6.85 -13.82 19.46
N ILE A 28 -7.79 -14.05 20.39
CA ILE A 28 -8.71 -13.00 20.89
C ILE A 28 -7.95 -11.80 21.47
N SER A 29 -6.82 -12.01 22.13
CA SER A 29 -5.97 -10.93 22.66
C SER A 29 -5.39 -10.04 21.57
N ASP A 30 -5.00 -10.62 20.43
CA ASP A 30 -4.43 -9.90 19.30
C ASP A 30 -5.53 -9.14 18.54
N LEU A 31 -6.72 -9.74 18.43
CA LEU A 31 -7.90 -9.08 17.88
C LEU A 31 -8.28 -7.83 18.68
N VAL A 32 -8.22 -7.88 20.01
CA VAL A 32 -8.51 -6.71 20.85
C VAL A 32 -7.51 -5.58 20.62
N LEU A 33 -6.23 -5.90 20.34
CA LEU A 33 -5.23 -4.89 19.97
C LEU A 33 -5.52 -4.30 18.59
N VAL A 34 -5.77 -5.16 17.59
CA VAL A 34 -6.09 -4.73 16.22
C VAL A 34 -7.31 -3.81 16.19
N LEU A 35 -8.40 -4.18 16.88
CA LEU A 35 -9.65 -3.39 16.92
C LEU A 35 -9.49 -2.07 17.70
N ARG A 36 -8.50 -1.99 18.59
CA ARG A 36 -8.25 -0.80 19.42
C ARG A 36 -7.36 0.22 18.72
N PHE A 37 -6.48 -0.24 17.83
CA PHE A 37 -5.52 0.62 17.12
C PHE A 37 -5.85 0.86 15.64
N ASN A 38 -6.67 0.02 15.02
CA ASN A 38 -7.19 0.27 13.67
C ASN A 38 -8.63 0.78 13.75
N ALA A 39 -8.89 1.91 13.09
CA ALA A 39 -10.26 2.34 12.87
C ALA A 39 -10.99 1.29 12.01
N LEU A 40 -11.98 0.62 12.60
CA LEU A 40 -12.87 -0.33 11.93
C LEU A 40 -13.70 0.27 10.77
N GLY A 41 -13.51 1.56 10.46
CA GLY A 41 -14.17 2.28 9.38
C GLY A 41 -13.75 1.82 7.98
N GLY A 42 -12.68 1.03 7.85
CA GLY A 42 -12.25 0.48 6.56
C GLY A 42 -11.38 1.45 5.74
N PHE A 43 -10.68 0.90 4.74
CA PHE A 43 -9.74 1.64 3.89
C PHE A 43 -10.41 2.70 2.99
N GLU A 44 -11.74 2.84 3.04
CA GLU A 44 -12.50 3.82 2.26
C GLU A 44 -12.31 5.26 2.72
N PHE A 45 -12.01 5.46 4.01
CA PHE A 45 -11.85 6.79 4.62
C PHE A 45 -10.39 7.21 4.79
N LEU A 46 -9.44 6.38 4.37
CA LEU A 46 -8.02 6.71 4.42
C LEU A 46 -7.69 7.78 3.38
N SER A 47 -6.79 8.69 3.76
CA SER A 47 -6.16 9.58 2.78
C SER A 47 -5.29 8.77 1.81
N ASP A 48 -4.89 9.39 0.71
CA ASP A 48 -4.02 8.73 -0.27
C ASP A 48 -2.64 8.41 0.31
N GLU A 49 -2.16 9.27 1.20
CA GLU A 49 -0.95 9.09 1.98
C GLU A 49 -1.10 7.92 2.96
N ASP A 50 -2.18 7.87 3.75
CA ASP A 50 -2.43 6.76 4.67
C ASP A 50 -2.57 5.42 3.93
N LEU A 51 -3.22 5.43 2.76
CA LEU A 51 -3.39 4.26 1.92
C LEU A 51 -2.04 3.74 1.40
N LEU A 52 -1.13 4.65 1.03
CA LEU A 52 0.23 4.32 0.65
C LEU A 52 1.04 3.80 1.85
N GLU A 53 0.95 4.43 3.03
CA GLU A 53 1.65 3.97 4.23
C GLU A 53 1.23 2.55 4.63
N ASN A 54 -0.08 2.26 4.59
CA ASN A 54 -0.59 0.91 4.84
C ASN A 54 -0.10 -0.09 3.79
N LEU A 55 0.04 0.35 2.54
CA LEU A 55 0.59 -0.49 1.47
C LEU A 55 2.09 -0.75 1.66
N ILE A 56 2.86 0.25 2.10
CA ILE A 56 4.28 0.11 2.45
C ILE A 56 4.45 -0.83 3.65
N ALA A 57 3.59 -0.71 4.67
CA ALA A 57 3.60 -1.65 5.80
C ALA A 57 3.33 -3.09 5.34
N ALA A 58 2.56 -3.27 4.26
CA ALA A 58 2.31 -4.58 3.66
C ALA A 58 3.47 -5.08 2.77
N PHE A 59 4.20 -4.18 2.11
CA PHE A 59 5.33 -4.43 1.21
C PHE A 59 6.44 -3.39 1.46
N PRO A 60 7.39 -3.67 2.38
CA PRO A 60 8.43 -2.71 2.77
C PRO A 60 9.31 -2.21 1.61
N GLU A 61 9.41 -2.96 0.53
CA GLU A 61 10.15 -2.57 -0.69
C GLU A 61 9.56 -1.31 -1.36
N LEU A 62 8.28 -1.01 -1.11
CA LEU A 62 7.64 0.23 -1.57
C LEU A 62 8.14 1.48 -0.83
N GLU A 63 8.94 1.35 0.22
CA GLU A 63 9.61 2.48 0.89
C GLU A 63 10.54 3.25 -0.06
N LEU A 64 10.93 2.66 -1.20
CA LEU A 64 11.78 3.29 -2.21
C LEU A 64 11.02 4.27 -3.13
N VAL A 65 9.69 4.32 -3.06
CA VAL A 65 8.84 5.23 -3.83
C VAL A 65 8.15 6.27 -2.98
N HIS A 66 7.66 7.33 -3.63
CA HIS A 66 6.83 8.36 -3.05
C HIS A 66 5.63 8.63 -3.95
N LEU A 67 4.56 9.18 -3.36
CA LEU A 67 3.42 9.68 -4.10
C LEU A 67 3.84 10.92 -4.91
N VAL A 68 3.77 10.82 -6.25
CA VAL A 68 4.06 11.93 -7.17
C VAL A 68 2.80 12.75 -7.41
N LYS A 69 1.69 12.05 -7.62
CA LYS A 69 0.35 12.63 -7.77
C LYS A 69 -0.70 11.57 -7.45
N SER A 70 -1.91 12.03 -7.25
CA SER A 70 -3.08 11.18 -7.05
C SER A 70 -4.27 11.77 -7.83
N ASP A 71 -5.13 10.90 -8.35
CA ASP A 71 -6.44 11.27 -8.90
C ASP A 71 -7.54 10.46 -8.22
N ASP A 72 -8.80 10.61 -8.63
CA ASP A 72 -9.91 9.92 -7.98
C ASP A 72 -9.76 8.38 -7.94
N ASN A 73 -9.03 7.78 -8.88
CA ASN A 73 -8.95 6.34 -9.06
C ASN A 73 -7.56 5.74 -8.81
N TYR A 74 -6.50 6.52 -8.95
CA TYR A 74 -5.13 6.03 -9.01
C TYR A 74 -4.15 6.81 -8.12
N LEU A 75 -3.24 6.07 -7.50
CA LEU A 75 -2.00 6.60 -6.93
C LEU A 75 -0.88 6.49 -7.96
N TYR A 76 -0.14 7.56 -8.20
CA TYR A 76 1.01 7.56 -9.10
C TYR A 76 2.28 7.66 -8.27
N LEU A 77 3.03 6.58 -8.27
CA LEU A 77 4.24 6.42 -7.48
C LEU A 77 5.47 6.64 -8.34
N GLY A 78 6.42 7.41 -7.83
CA GLY A 78 7.72 7.64 -8.45
C GLY A 78 8.85 7.26 -7.50
N VAL A 79 10.01 6.88 -8.05
CA VAL A 79 11.19 6.55 -7.24
C VAL A 79 11.64 7.78 -6.47
N LYS A 80 11.95 7.61 -5.18
CA LYS A 80 12.47 8.70 -4.33
C LYS A 80 13.76 9.28 -4.93
N PRO A 81 13.98 10.61 -4.92
CA PRO A 81 15.11 11.24 -5.58
C PRO A 81 16.48 10.69 -5.18
N GLN A 82 16.64 10.23 -3.93
CA GLN A 82 17.89 9.62 -3.46
C GLN A 82 18.27 8.31 -4.16
N ASN A 83 17.31 7.62 -4.79
CA ASN A 83 17.52 6.32 -5.44
C ASN A 83 17.48 6.43 -6.96
N LYS A 84 17.69 7.63 -7.51
CA LYS A 84 17.54 7.92 -8.93
C LYS A 84 18.48 7.09 -9.82
N ASP A 85 19.68 6.78 -9.32
CA ASP A 85 20.67 6.00 -10.06
C ASP A 85 20.21 4.55 -10.31
N GLU A 86 19.24 4.06 -9.52
CA GLU A 86 18.65 2.72 -9.62
C GLU A 86 17.17 2.76 -10.08
N GLU A 87 16.70 3.90 -10.62
CA GLU A 87 15.29 4.14 -10.94
C GLU A 87 14.66 2.99 -11.74
N ASP A 88 15.31 2.53 -12.82
CA ASP A 88 14.75 1.48 -13.68
C ASP A 88 14.65 0.12 -12.98
N ASN A 89 15.61 -0.24 -12.12
CA ASN A 89 15.58 -1.51 -11.38
C ASN A 89 14.47 -1.49 -10.33
N ILE A 90 14.36 -0.40 -9.58
CA ILE A 90 13.32 -0.20 -8.55
C ILE A 90 11.93 -0.26 -9.19
N LEU A 91 11.75 0.39 -10.34
CA LEU A 91 10.47 0.36 -11.05
C LEU A 91 10.10 -1.05 -11.52
N ILE A 92 11.07 -1.86 -11.96
CA ILE A 92 10.82 -3.25 -12.34
C ILE A 92 10.33 -4.06 -11.13
N ASP A 93 10.97 -3.91 -9.98
CA ASP A 93 10.61 -4.66 -8.78
C ASP A 93 9.25 -4.24 -8.21
N ILE A 94 8.98 -2.94 -8.19
CA ILE A 94 7.65 -2.42 -7.79
C ILE A 94 6.57 -2.86 -8.77
N LYS A 95 6.88 -2.96 -10.06
CA LYS A 95 5.93 -3.50 -11.04
C LYS A 95 5.57 -4.96 -10.76
N LYS A 96 6.50 -5.77 -10.25
CA LYS A 96 6.21 -7.16 -9.82
C LYS A 96 5.33 -7.17 -8.57
N ILE A 97 5.62 -6.30 -7.59
CA ILE A 97 4.82 -6.19 -6.36
C ILE A 97 3.40 -5.75 -6.68
N THR A 98 3.23 -4.76 -7.55
CA THR A 98 1.90 -4.29 -7.96
C THR A 98 1.08 -5.36 -8.67
N GLN A 99 1.70 -6.35 -9.32
CA GLN A 99 0.99 -7.50 -9.87
C GLN A 99 0.42 -8.44 -8.80
N LEU A 100 0.95 -8.44 -7.58
CA LEU A 100 0.40 -9.21 -6.45
C LEU A 100 -0.85 -8.55 -5.85
N ILE A 101 -1.10 -7.28 -6.20
CA ILE A 101 -2.27 -6.49 -5.79
C ILE A 101 -3.39 -6.60 -6.84
N ILE A 102 -3.11 -7.14 -8.04
CA ILE A 102 -4.05 -7.31 -9.17
C ILE A 102 -4.91 -8.57 -9.02
#